data_AF-A0A960A6R6-F1
#
_entry.id   AF-A0A960A6R6-F1
#
_cell.length_a   1.000
_cell.length_b   1.000
_cell.length_c   1.000
_cell.angle_alpha   90.00
_cell.angle_beta   90.00
_cell.angle_gamma   90.00
#
_symmetry.space_group_name_H-M   'P 1'
#
loop_
_entity.id
_entity.type
_entity.pdbx_description
1 polymer ?
#
loop_
_entity_poly.entity_id
_entity_poly.type
_entity_poly.pdbx_seq_one_letter_code
_entity_poly.pdbx_strand_id
1 'polypeptide(L)'
;MAGNETRYVFDFAEGNKDQKDLLGGKGANLAEMVRLGLPVPPGFILTTEACTEYFTTGDFPPGLDEEISAHLAACEAAMGKTLGEPKDPLLLAVRSGAKFSMPGMMETVLNVGLNDDSVQGLATVAADPRFAWDSYRRLLQMFGSTVLGVDAEYFAEALGEQLLAQGVDKDQELSVASLQALVASYKAIIRIHAGRDFPQDPREQLDLAIRSVFDSWNTDRARLYRRQEKIPEDLGTAVNVLAMVFGNLGAGSGTGVAFTRDPATGNQGVYGDYLEDAQGEDVVAGIRNTLPLAALEAIDKDSHDQLLKIMDTLERHYLDMCDVEFTIERGKLWMLQTRVGKRTPEAAFKLAVRFVDEGLIDMDEALRRVSGEQLARLMFPGFEVDAAVDSLATGMGASPGAAVGKAVFDSATAVAWAQRGEDVILVRQETNPDDLHGMVVAKGILTSRGGKTSHAAVVARGMGRTCVCGADDLQVDVKGKCFSLPDGRRVNEGEVISIDGTSGEIFHGAIPFHDSIVVQHFEGADHEDSELVAAVARLMTHADRVRRLAVRANADTPEDAARARRFGAEGIGLCRTEHMFLGERRQLVEDLIVAADDAERDL
;
A
#
# COMPACT_ATOMS: atom_id res chain seq x y z
N MET A 1 -17.65 -41.29 20.20
CA MET A 1 -17.13 -40.23 19.34
C MET A 1 -16.10 -39.49 20.16
N ALA A 2 -14.82 -39.79 19.97
CA ALA A 2 -13.76 -38.97 20.56
C ALA A 2 -13.82 -37.63 19.82
N GLY A 3 -14.23 -36.57 20.52
CA GLY A 3 -14.20 -35.23 19.96
C GLY A 3 -12.76 -34.90 19.61
N ASN A 4 -12.51 -34.48 18.38
CA ASN A 4 -11.24 -33.90 18.01
C ASN A 4 -11.12 -32.61 18.86
N GLU A 5 -10.22 -32.57 19.84
CA GLU A 5 -9.90 -31.31 20.53
C GLU A 5 -9.36 -30.33 19.47
N THR A 6 -10.07 -29.22 19.29
CA THR A 6 -9.63 -28.15 18.38
C THR A 6 -8.37 -27.54 18.96
N ARG A 7 -7.28 -27.61 18.19
CA ARG A 7 -5.98 -27.03 18.57
C ARG A 7 -5.92 -25.57 18.12
N TYR A 8 -5.53 -24.68 19.02
CA TYR A 8 -5.58 -23.23 18.76
C TYR A 8 -4.22 -22.58 18.55
N VAL A 9 -3.12 -23.22 18.97
CA VAL A 9 -1.77 -22.69 18.89
C VAL A 9 -0.84 -23.63 18.13
N PHE A 10 -0.02 -23.07 17.24
CA PHE A 10 0.91 -23.79 16.39
C PHE A 10 2.31 -23.18 16.49
N ASP A 11 3.35 -24.00 16.61
CA ASP A 11 4.71 -23.55 16.36
C ASP A 11 4.89 -23.26 14.86
N PHE A 12 5.82 -22.37 14.53
CA PHE A 12 6.13 -22.09 13.12
C PHE A 12 6.52 -23.35 12.33
N ALA A 13 7.18 -24.32 12.95
CA ALA A 13 7.59 -25.56 12.30
C ALA A 13 6.40 -26.45 11.85
N GLU A 14 5.21 -26.21 12.38
CA GLU A 14 4.01 -27.04 12.14
C GLU A 14 3.09 -26.47 11.03
N GLY A 15 3.31 -25.22 10.64
CA GLY A 15 2.52 -24.53 9.61
C GLY A 15 3.10 -24.66 8.20
N ASN A 16 2.50 -23.96 7.23
CA ASN A 16 3.06 -23.69 5.90
C ASN A 16 2.29 -22.58 5.18
N LYS A 17 2.80 -22.13 4.03
CA LYS A 17 2.23 -21.03 3.23
C LYS A 17 0.80 -21.27 2.72
N ASP A 18 0.32 -22.51 2.68
CA ASP A 18 -1.01 -22.86 2.16
C ASP A 18 -2.10 -22.80 3.25
N GLN A 19 -1.71 -22.70 4.53
CA GLN A 19 -2.62 -22.62 5.69
C GLN A 19 -3.00 -21.17 6.06
N LYS A 20 -3.07 -20.25 5.08
CA LYS A 20 -3.39 -18.82 5.31
C LYS A 20 -4.75 -18.59 5.97
N ASP A 21 -5.68 -19.52 5.77
CA ASP A 21 -7.04 -19.45 6.31
C ASP A 21 -7.03 -19.65 7.82
N LEU A 22 -6.12 -20.49 8.32
CA LEU A 22 -6.00 -20.84 9.74
C LEU A 22 -4.94 -19.98 10.47
N LEU A 23 -3.79 -19.77 9.83
CA LEU A 23 -2.61 -19.12 10.44
C LEU A 23 -2.46 -17.64 10.06
N GLY A 24 -3.35 -17.13 9.21
CA GLY A 24 -3.19 -15.83 8.58
C GLY A 24 -2.05 -15.78 7.57
N GLY A 25 -1.98 -14.68 6.81
CA GLY A 25 -0.96 -14.50 5.78
C GLY A 25 0.46 -14.41 6.34
N LYS A 26 0.65 -13.68 7.45
CA LYS A 26 1.96 -13.52 8.09
C LYS A 26 2.43 -14.80 8.77
N GLY A 27 1.57 -15.45 9.55
CA GLY A 27 1.89 -16.69 10.25
C GLY A 27 2.23 -17.82 9.28
N ALA A 28 1.44 -17.97 8.22
CA ALA A 28 1.71 -18.95 7.16
C ALA A 28 3.09 -18.73 6.49
N ASN A 29 3.50 -17.48 6.26
CA ASN A 29 4.81 -17.18 5.68
C ASN A 29 5.96 -17.35 6.69
N LEU A 30 5.76 -17.02 7.97
CA LEU A 30 6.74 -17.31 9.03
C LEU A 30 6.99 -18.81 9.16
N ALA A 31 5.92 -19.60 9.14
CA ALA A 31 5.98 -21.04 9.16
C ALA A 31 6.70 -21.62 7.93
N GLU A 32 6.41 -21.09 6.74
CA GLU A 32 7.10 -21.51 5.52
C GLU A 32 8.60 -21.20 5.58
N MET A 33 8.98 -20.01 6.05
CA MET A 33 10.40 -19.65 6.21
C MET A 33 11.13 -20.60 7.17
N VAL A 34 10.51 -20.97 8.30
CA VAL A 34 11.09 -21.98 9.22
C VAL A 34 11.24 -23.33 8.54
N ARG A 35 10.25 -23.77 7.76
CA ARG A 35 10.33 -25.04 7.00
C ARG A 35 11.41 -25.04 5.94
N LEU A 36 11.69 -23.88 5.35
CA LEU A 36 12.81 -23.68 4.43
C LEU A 36 14.18 -23.63 5.14
N GLY A 37 14.21 -23.72 6.47
CA GLY A 37 15.44 -23.66 7.26
C GLY A 37 16.01 -22.25 7.39
N LEU A 38 15.19 -21.22 7.18
CA LEU A 38 15.62 -19.83 7.29
C LEU A 38 15.68 -19.39 8.77
N PRO A 39 16.57 -18.45 9.12
CA PRO A 39 16.75 -18.03 10.51
C PRO A 39 15.61 -17.10 10.95
N VAL A 40 14.46 -17.66 11.29
CA VAL A 40 13.33 -16.91 11.85
C VAL A 40 13.40 -16.92 13.38
N PRO A 41 13.15 -15.80 14.08
CA PRO A 41 13.05 -15.80 15.53
C PRO A 41 12.00 -16.82 16.03
N PRO A 42 12.30 -17.60 17.08
CA PRO A 42 11.34 -18.55 17.64
C PRO A 42 10.04 -17.89 18.05
N GLY A 43 8.94 -18.63 17.93
CA GLY A 43 7.61 -18.13 18.20
C GLY A 43 6.52 -19.11 17.80
N PHE A 44 5.27 -18.68 17.99
CA PHE A 44 4.07 -19.46 17.75
C PHE A 44 2.92 -18.59 17.23
N ILE A 45 1.90 -19.26 16.69
CA ILE A 45 0.75 -18.64 16.04
C ILE A 45 -0.51 -19.11 16.74
N LEU A 46 -1.33 -18.16 17.21
CA LEU A 46 -2.72 -18.42 17.58
C LEU A 46 -3.58 -18.31 16.32
N THR A 47 -4.41 -19.31 16.08
CA THR A 47 -5.20 -19.45 14.85
C THR A 47 -6.32 -18.42 14.74
N THR A 48 -6.81 -18.23 13.52
CA THR A 48 -8.06 -17.51 13.24
C THR A 48 -9.28 -18.18 13.90
N GLU A 49 -9.27 -19.50 14.03
CA GLU A 49 -10.33 -20.25 14.75
C GLU A 49 -10.38 -19.88 16.24
N ALA A 50 -9.22 -19.68 16.88
CA ALA A 50 -9.16 -19.18 18.26
C ALA A 50 -9.83 -17.81 18.40
N CYS A 51 -9.62 -16.92 17.41
CA CYS A 51 -10.26 -15.60 17.36
C CYS A 51 -11.79 -15.71 17.19
N THR A 52 -12.25 -16.60 16.32
CA THR A 52 -13.68 -16.83 16.09
C THR A 52 -14.38 -17.39 17.32
N GLU A 53 -13.76 -18.35 18.01
CA GLU A 53 -14.30 -18.91 19.25
C GLU A 53 -14.27 -17.88 20.40
N TYR A 54 -13.24 -17.04 20.45
CA TYR A 54 -13.17 -15.91 21.38
C TYR A 54 -14.35 -14.94 21.21
N PHE A 55 -14.72 -14.60 19.98
CA PHE A 55 -15.91 -13.77 19.74
C PHE A 55 -17.24 -14.47 20.04
N THR A 56 -17.28 -15.79 19.93
CA THR A 56 -18.49 -16.58 20.19
C THR A 56 -18.74 -16.71 21.69
N THR A 57 -17.68 -16.93 22.48
CA THR A 57 -17.76 -17.17 23.93
C THR A 57 -17.60 -15.90 24.75
N GLY A 58 -16.97 -14.86 24.20
CA GLY A 58 -16.61 -13.62 24.88
C GLY A 58 -15.34 -13.72 25.74
N ASP A 59 -14.64 -14.85 25.71
CA ASP A 59 -13.39 -15.09 26.45
C ASP A 59 -12.49 -16.08 25.68
N PHE A 60 -11.28 -16.36 26.16
CA PHE A 60 -10.43 -17.37 25.55
C PHE A 60 -11.10 -18.74 25.53
N PRO A 61 -11.01 -19.49 24.41
CA PRO A 61 -11.53 -20.84 24.36
C PRO A 61 -10.87 -21.76 25.39
N PRO A 62 -11.61 -22.74 25.94
CA PRO A 62 -11.03 -23.73 26.86
C PRO A 62 -9.80 -24.42 26.24
N GLY A 63 -8.71 -24.53 27.00
CA GLY A 63 -7.46 -25.15 26.55
C GLY A 63 -6.44 -24.18 25.94
N LEU A 64 -6.87 -22.98 25.49
CA LEU A 64 -5.96 -22.03 24.84
C LEU A 64 -4.87 -21.53 25.79
N ASP A 65 -5.19 -21.30 27.06
CA ASP A 65 -4.22 -20.80 28.05
C ASP A 65 -3.10 -21.82 28.31
N GLU A 66 -3.44 -23.10 28.39
CA GLU A 66 -2.48 -24.19 28.52
C GLU A 66 -1.61 -24.33 27.26
N GLU A 67 -2.21 -24.21 26.06
CA GLU A 67 -1.47 -24.24 24.80
C GLU A 67 -0.49 -23.06 24.69
N ILE A 68 -0.92 -21.83 25.00
CA ILE A 68 -0.04 -20.64 25.01
C ILE A 68 1.13 -20.88 25.96
N SER A 69 0.86 -21.40 27.16
CA SER A 69 1.89 -21.66 28.17
C SER A 69 2.93 -22.68 27.67
N ALA A 70 2.48 -23.76 27.02
CA ALA A 70 3.37 -24.79 26.48
C ALA A 70 4.27 -24.25 25.36
N HIS A 71 3.70 -23.48 24.43
CA HIS A 71 4.43 -22.90 23.30
C HIS A 71 5.38 -21.76 23.74
N LEU A 72 4.99 -20.98 24.75
CA LEU A 72 5.88 -20.01 25.38
C LEU A 72 7.10 -20.68 26.01
N ALA A 73 6.91 -21.77 26.76
CA ALA A 73 8.02 -22.51 27.36
C ALA A 73 8.98 -23.09 26.31
N ALA A 74 8.46 -23.54 25.16
CA ALA A 74 9.27 -23.99 24.03
C ALA A 74 10.08 -22.82 23.42
N CYS A 75 9.48 -21.65 23.26
CA CYS A 75 10.15 -20.43 22.81
C CYS A 75 11.26 -19.99 23.77
N GLU A 76 11.00 -20.02 25.08
CA GLU A 76 11.97 -19.75 26.14
C GLU A 76 13.17 -20.70 26.07
N ALA A 77 12.91 -22.00 25.93
CA ALA A 77 13.96 -23.02 25.79
C ALA A 77 14.80 -22.82 24.53
N ALA A 78 14.19 -22.45 23.41
CA ALA A 78 14.88 -22.19 22.15
C ALA A 78 15.77 -20.93 22.21
N MET A 79 15.32 -19.90 22.93
CA MET A 79 16.08 -18.67 23.14
C MET A 79 17.09 -18.74 24.29
N GLY A 80 16.93 -19.72 25.20
CA GLY A 80 17.72 -19.81 26.43
C GLY A 80 17.43 -18.67 27.41
N LYS A 81 16.24 -18.08 27.34
CA LYS A 81 15.79 -16.92 28.13
C LYS A 81 14.38 -17.14 28.66
N THR A 82 14.00 -16.41 29.71
CA THR A 82 12.66 -16.46 30.30
C THR A 82 11.95 -15.12 30.14
N LEU A 83 10.65 -15.14 29.88
CA LEU A 83 9.82 -13.97 29.62
C LEU A 83 9.91 -12.96 30.77
N GLY A 84 10.44 -11.77 30.46
CA GLY A 84 10.62 -10.67 31.43
C GLY A 84 11.57 -10.98 32.60
N GLU A 85 12.53 -11.89 32.43
CA GLU A 85 13.53 -12.18 33.46
C GLU A 85 14.38 -10.93 33.80
N PRO A 86 14.67 -10.64 35.08
CA PRO A 86 15.34 -9.40 35.49
C PRO A 86 16.75 -9.13 34.97
N LYS A 87 17.51 -10.16 34.55
CA LYS A 87 18.92 -10.02 34.13
C LYS A 87 19.09 -10.08 32.62
N ASP A 88 18.45 -11.02 31.95
CA ASP A 88 18.46 -11.18 30.50
C ASP A 88 17.04 -11.58 30.01
N PRO A 89 16.14 -10.59 29.87
CA PRO A 89 14.75 -10.86 29.56
C PRO A 89 14.58 -11.44 28.15
N LEU A 90 13.73 -12.46 28.02
CA LEU A 90 13.03 -12.70 26.78
C LEU A 90 11.95 -11.63 26.63
N LEU A 91 11.91 -10.97 25.48
CA LEU A 91 10.87 -10.02 25.11
C LEU A 91 10.16 -10.55 23.86
N LEU A 92 8.87 -10.24 23.74
CA LEU A 92 8.03 -10.74 22.66
C LEU A 92 7.43 -9.61 21.81
N ALA A 93 7.26 -9.88 20.52
CA ALA A 93 6.41 -9.14 19.61
C ALA A 93 5.09 -9.90 19.43
N VAL A 94 3.97 -9.23 19.68
CA VAL A 94 2.62 -9.76 19.46
C VAL A 94 2.02 -9.04 18.25
N ARG A 95 1.96 -9.73 17.11
CA ARG A 95 1.60 -9.16 15.80
C ARG A 95 0.34 -9.81 15.24
N SER A 96 -0.63 -9.00 14.88
CA SER A 96 -1.78 -9.45 14.09
C SER A 96 -1.40 -9.99 12.70
N GLY A 97 -2.16 -10.98 12.24
CA GLY A 97 -2.05 -11.53 10.89
C GLY A 97 -3.37 -12.12 10.41
N ALA A 98 -4.16 -11.36 9.65
CA ALA A 98 -5.33 -11.90 8.96
C ALA A 98 -4.93 -12.66 7.68
N LYS A 99 -5.86 -13.44 7.11
CA LYS A 99 -5.69 -14.12 5.81
C LYS A 99 -5.30 -13.13 4.71
N PHE A 100 -6.00 -12.00 4.65
CA PHE A 100 -5.75 -10.92 3.72
C PHE A 100 -4.97 -9.80 4.42
N SER A 101 -4.05 -9.16 3.70
CA SER A 101 -3.26 -8.06 4.24
C SER A 101 -4.15 -6.85 4.54
N MET A 102 -4.11 -6.35 5.78
CA MET A 102 -4.85 -5.14 6.22
C MET A 102 -3.86 -4.13 6.86
N PRO A 103 -3.07 -3.40 6.05
CA PRO A 103 -2.02 -2.52 6.55
C PRO A 103 -2.58 -1.39 7.43
N GLY A 104 -1.96 -1.15 8.59
CA GLY A 104 -2.36 -0.08 9.52
C GLY A 104 -3.70 -0.27 10.22
N MET A 105 -4.42 -1.37 9.96
CA MET A 105 -5.75 -1.61 10.53
C MET A 105 -5.73 -2.39 11.83
N MET A 106 -4.70 -3.22 11.99
CA MET A 106 -4.61 -4.23 13.04
C MET A 106 -3.44 -3.95 13.96
N GLU A 107 -3.58 -4.35 15.22
CA GLU A 107 -2.64 -3.96 16.26
C GLU A 107 -1.35 -4.78 16.25
N THR A 108 -0.29 -4.16 16.80
CA THR A 108 1.00 -4.79 17.06
C THR A 108 1.54 -4.23 18.36
N VAL A 109 1.98 -5.10 19.27
CA VAL A 109 2.61 -4.72 20.53
C VAL A 109 4.01 -5.31 20.55
N LEU A 110 5.03 -4.45 20.65
CA LEU A 110 6.43 -4.86 20.74
C LEU A 110 6.93 -4.76 22.18
N ASN A 111 8.05 -5.43 22.47
CA ASN A 111 8.73 -5.43 23.77
C ASN A 111 7.88 -5.99 24.93
N VAL A 112 6.87 -6.82 24.65
CA VAL A 112 6.07 -7.48 25.69
C VAL A 112 7.00 -8.29 26.59
N GLY A 113 6.89 -8.08 27.89
CA GLY A 113 7.77 -8.62 28.92
C GLY A 113 8.64 -7.59 29.63
N LEU A 114 8.73 -6.35 29.13
CA LEU A 114 9.37 -5.27 29.90
C LEU A 114 8.53 -4.85 31.11
N ASN A 115 9.23 -4.67 32.21
CA ASN A 115 8.74 -4.20 33.50
C ASN A 115 9.89 -3.52 34.26
N ASP A 116 9.65 -3.14 35.51
CA ASP A 116 10.60 -2.35 36.30
C ASP A 116 11.92 -3.06 36.61
N ASP A 117 11.88 -4.40 36.63
CA ASP A 117 13.05 -5.24 36.88
C ASP A 117 13.78 -5.59 35.58
N SER A 118 13.06 -6.11 34.58
CA SER A 118 13.61 -6.55 33.29
C SER A 118 14.20 -5.42 32.46
N VAL A 119 13.74 -4.17 32.59
CA VAL A 119 14.37 -3.02 31.92
C VAL A 119 15.83 -2.81 32.37
N GLN A 120 16.16 -3.15 33.62
CA GLN A 120 17.53 -3.09 34.12
C GLN A 120 18.41 -4.19 33.50
N GLY A 121 17.84 -5.39 33.36
CA GLY A 121 18.47 -6.50 32.66
C GLY A 121 18.75 -6.14 31.20
N LEU A 122 17.74 -5.62 30.49
CA LEU A 122 17.89 -5.16 29.11
C LEU A 122 18.97 -4.08 28.98
N ALA A 123 18.98 -3.08 29.87
CA ALA A 123 20.01 -2.04 29.88
C ALA A 123 21.43 -2.61 30.03
N THR A 124 21.57 -3.65 30.85
CA THR A 124 22.85 -4.31 31.10
C THR A 124 23.28 -5.16 29.91
N VAL A 125 22.38 -6.00 29.38
CA VAL A 125 22.67 -6.90 28.26
C VAL A 125 22.95 -6.13 26.98
N ALA A 126 22.21 -5.06 26.72
CA ALA A 126 22.44 -4.19 25.58
C ALA A 126 23.69 -3.32 25.72
N ALA A 127 24.21 -3.15 26.95
CA ALA A 127 25.19 -2.12 27.29
C ALA A 127 24.74 -0.69 26.87
N ASP A 128 23.43 -0.48 26.79
CA ASP A 128 22.79 0.78 26.41
C ASP A 128 21.54 1.00 27.28
N PRO A 129 21.68 1.73 28.41
CA PRO A 129 20.55 2.09 29.24
C PRO A 129 19.52 2.95 28.50
N ARG A 130 19.96 3.82 27.58
CA ARG A 130 19.05 4.70 26.86
C ARG A 130 18.10 3.87 26.01
N PHE A 131 18.62 2.90 25.25
CA PHE A 131 17.81 1.95 24.48
C PHE A 131 16.78 1.20 25.34
N ALA A 132 17.17 0.69 26.51
CA ALA A 132 16.27 -0.08 27.35
C ALA A 132 15.10 0.78 27.89
N TRP A 133 15.39 1.98 28.37
CA TRP A 133 14.37 2.91 28.86
C TRP A 133 13.50 3.47 27.73
N ASP A 134 14.07 3.67 26.54
CA ASP A 134 13.30 4.03 25.34
C ASP A 134 12.33 2.91 24.94
N SER A 135 12.80 1.67 24.93
CA SER A 135 11.97 0.49 24.65
C SER A 135 10.83 0.33 25.67
N TYR A 136 11.11 0.63 26.95
CA TYR A 136 10.10 0.53 28.00
C TYR A 136 9.03 1.63 27.90
N ARG A 137 9.40 2.89 27.63
CA ARG A 137 8.39 3.94 27.37
C ARG A 137 7.53 3.61 26.16
N ARG A 138 8.12 3.02 25.11
CA ARG A 138 7.42 2.65 23.88
C ARG A 138 6.42 1.53 24.15
N LEU A 139 6.81 0.51 24.94
CA LEU A 139 5.86 -0.50 25.41
C LEU A 139 4.71 0.15 26.17
N LEU A 140 4.98 1.03 27.14
CA LEU A 140 3.93 1.68 27.93
C LEU A 140 2.96 2.50 27.06
N GLN A 141 3.48 3.25 26.09
CA GLN A 141 2.67 4.01 25.14
C GLN A 141 1.82 3.10 24.24
N MET A 142 2.43 2.09 23.61
CA MET A 142 1.72 1.15 22.74
C MET A 142 0.68 0.36 23.54
N PHE A 143 1.07 -0.24 24.66
CA PHE A 143 0.18 -1.02 25.51
C PHE A 143 -0.94 -0.17 26.10
N GLY A 144 -0.62 1.03 26.60
CA GLY A 144 -1.61 1.96 27.13
C GLY A 144 -2.65 2.36 26.09
N SER A 145 -2.21 2.73 24.89
CA SER A 145 -3.13 3.16 23.83
C SER A 145 -3.91 2.03 23.19
N THR A 146 -3.22 0.94 22.87
CA THR A 146 -3.74 -0.14 22.03
C THR A 146 -4.44 -1.23 22.83
N VAL A 147 -3.89 -1.58 23.99
CA VAL A 147 -4.40 -2.69 24.82
C VAL A 147 -5.36 -2.18 25.89
N LEU A 148 -5.07 -1.02 26.47
CA LEU A 148 -5.86 -0.43 27.56
C LEU A 148 -6.79 0.71 27.11
N GLY A 149 -6.77 1.09 25.82
CA GLY A 149 -7.69 2.08 25.25
C GLY A 149 -7.50 3.50 25.74
N VAL A 150 -6.30 3.85 26.23
CA VAL A 150 -5.96 5.22 26.64
C VAL A 150 -5.71 6.08 25.39
N ASP A 151 -6.17 7.33 25.38
CA ASP A 151 -5.91 8.21 24.24
C ASP A 151 -4.40 8.43 24.04
N ALA A 152 -3.93 8.28 22.80
CA ALA A 152 -2.54 8.47 22.43
C ALA A 152 -2.06 9.92 22.66
N GLU A 153 -2.97 10.89 22.63
CA GLU A 153 -2.67 12.31 22.87
C GLU A 153 -2.03 12.54 24.25
N TYR A 154 -2.48 11.84 25.30
CA TYR A 154 -1.89 11.99 26.64
C TYR A 154 -0.40 11.59 26.69
N PHE A 155 -0.02 10.55 25.95
CA PHE A 155 1.38 10.12 25.86
C PHE A 155 2.22 11.11 25.02
N ALA A 156 1.62 11.67 23.97
CA ALA A 156 2.25 12.67 23.12
C ALA A 156 2.49 13.99 23.88
N GLU A 157 1.51 14.45 24.67
CA GLU A 157 1.64 15.62 25.55
C GLU A 157 2.77 15.43 26.55
N ALA A 158 2.79 14.30 27.29
CA ALA A 158 3.84 14.03 28.27
C ALA A 158 5.24 13.89 27.65
N LEU A 159 5.35 13.39 26.41
CA LEU A 159 6.60 13.41 25.65
C LEU A 159 7.02 14.85 25.31
N GLY A 160 6.09 15.66 24.80
CA GLY A 160 6.31 17.07 24.49
C GLY A 160 6.76 17.88 25.71
N GLU A 161 6.15 17.65 26.87
CA GLU A 161 6.56 18.26 28.14
C GLU A 161 8.00 17.87 28.53
N GLN A 162 8.40 16.61 28.34
CA GLN A 162 9.77 16.18 28.63
C GLN A 162 10.80 16.73 27.64
N LEU A 163 10.46 16.80 26.36
CA LEU A 163 11.29 17.45 25.34
C LEU A 163 11.54 18.92 25.71
N LEU A 164 10.49 19.65 26.06
CA LEU A 164 10.58 21.04 26.52
C LEU A 164 11.36 21.20 27.82
N ALA A 165 11.17 20.29 28.78
CA ALA A 165 11.87 20.32 30.07
C ALA A 165 13.38 20.11 29.91
N GLN A 166 13.80 19.27 28.96
CA GLN A 166 15.22 19.06 28.64
C GLN A 166 15.78 20.10 27.64
N GLY A 167 14.91 20.76 26.86
CA GLY A 167 15.30 21.74 25.85
C GLY A 167 15.84 21.10 24.56
N VAL A 168 15.24 19.98 24.16
CA VAL A 168 15.59 19.24 22.92
C VAL A 168 14.38 19.17 21.99
N ASP A 169 14.62 19.09 20.70
CA ASP A 169 13.54 19.07 19.69
C ASP A 169 13.13 17.63 19.30
N LYS A 170 13.99 16.64 19.58
CA LYS A 170 13.81 15.24 19.15
C LYS A 170 13.89 14.28 20.32
N ASP A 171 13.09 13.22 20.28
CA ASP A 171 13.07 12.15 21.31
C ASP A 171 14.40 11.39 21.40
N GLN A 172 15.12 11.28 20.28
CA GLN A 172 16.47 10.69 20.21
C GLN A 172 17.46 11.40 21.14
N GLU A 173 17.25 12.70 21.39
CA GLU A 173 18.13 13.53 22.22
C GLU A 173 17.80 13.45 23.72
N LEU A 174 16.72 12.75 24.10
CA LEU A 174 16.35 12.58 25.51
C LEU A 174 17.40 11.78 26.28
N SER A 175 17.75 12.29 27.46
CA SER A 175 18.67 11.62 28.38
C SER A 175 18.03 10.40 29.03
N VAL A 176 18.84 9.48 29.55
CA VAL A 176 18.35 8.32 30.33
C VAL A 176 17.46 8.75 31.50
N ALA A 177 17.83 9.83 32.21
CA ALA A 177 17.05 10.35 33.32
C ALA A 177 15.68 10.88 32.87
N SER A 178 15.63 11.55 31.70
CA SER A 178 14.39 12.04 31.10
C SER A 178 13.49 10.89 30.64
N LEU A 179 14.06 9.83 30.06
CA LEU A 179 13.32 8.62 29.68
C LEU A 179 12.75 7.90 30.90
N GLN A 180 13.51 7.80 32.00
CA GLN A 180 13.02 7.26 33.28
C GLN A 180 11.86 8.08 33.86
N ALA A 181 11.96 9.42 33.81
CA ALA A 181 10.89 10.31 34.23
C ALA A 181 9.65 10.14 33.34
N LEU A 182 9.83 10.02 32.03
CA LEU A 182 8.76 9.78 31.08
C LEU A 182 8.05 8.44 31.31
N VAL A 183 8.80 7.37 31.60
CA VAL A 183 8.24 6.07 32.01
C VAL A 183 7.34 6.20 33.25
N ALA A 184 7.77 6.97 34.25
CA ALA A 184 6.95 7.23 35.43
C ALA A 184 5.67 7.99 35.09
N SER A 185 5.76 9.03 34.24
CA SER A 185 4.59 9.77 33.74
C SER A 185 3.63 8.87 32.96
N TYR A 186 4.13 7.99 32.09
CA TYR A 186 3.32 7.09 31.29
C TYR A 186 2.55 6.08 32.14
N LYS A 187 3.17 5.52 33.19
CA LYS A 187 2.45 4.68 34.15
C LYS A 187 1.36 5.45 34.90
N ALA A 188 1.61 6.70 35.27
CA ALA A 188 0.61 7.54 35.90
C ALA A 188 -0.58 7.82 34.97
N ILE A 189 -0.31 8.11 33.69
CA ILE A 189 -1.32 8.27 32.63
C ILE A 189 -2.17 7.00 32.53
N ILE A 190 -1.54 5.82 32.41
CA ILE A 190 -2.24 4.53 32.37
C ILE A 190 -3.13 4.36 33.61
N ARG A 191 -2.58 4.60 34.81
CA ARG A 191 -3.35 4.49 36.05
C ARG A 191 -4.58 5.40 36.09
N ILE A 192 -4.44 6.65 35.65
CA ILE A 192 -5.51 7.65 35.67
C ILE A 192 -6.57 7.33 34.63
N HIS A 193 -6.18 7.05 33.39
CA HIS A 193 -7.09 6.94 32.26
C HIS A 193 -7.63 5.52 32.01
N ALA A 194 -6.84 4.48 32.29
CA ALA A 194 -7.30 3.09 32.21
C ALA A 194 -7.92 2.60 33.54
N GLY A 195 -7.77 3.35 34.63
CA GLY A 195 -8.28 2.98 35.95
C GLY A 195 -7.53 1.80 36.60
N ARG A 196 -6.36 1.43 36.08
CA ARG A 196 -5.53 0.32 36.56
C ARG A 196 -4.05 0.61 36.34
N ASP A 197 -3.19 0.05 37.19
CA ASP A 197 -1.74 0.14 36.98
C ASP A 197 -1.31 -0.69 35.75
N PHE A 198 -0.19 -0.31 35.13
CA PHE A 198 0.42 -1.10 34.07
C PHE A 198 0.86 -2.47 34.61
N PRO A 199 0.45 -3.59 33.98
CA PRO A 199 0.76 -4.94 34.47
C PRO A 199 2.27 -5.17 34.49
N GLN A 200 2.82 -5.46 35.67
CA GLN A 200 4.24 -5.79 35.83
C GLN A 200 4.52 -7.26 35.53
N ASP A 201 3.51 -8.14 35.57
CA ASP A 201 3.62 -9.55 35.21
C ASP A 201 3.69 -9.70 33.67
N PRO A 202 4.81 -10.21 33.13
CA PRO A 202 4.97 -10.44 31.69
C PRO A 202 3.91 -11.35 31.08
N ARG A 203 3.40 -12.34 31.83
CA ARG A 203 2.37 -13.25 31.33
C ARG A 203 1.04 -12.52 31.16
N GLU A 204 0.66 -11.72 32.15
CA GLU A 204 -0.53 -10.87 32.05
C GLU A 204 -0.44 -9.90 30.85
N GLN A 205 0.75 -9.32 30.60
CA GLN A 205 0.96 -8.47 29.43
C GLN A 205 0.70 -9.22 28.12
N LEU A 206 1.21 -10.45 27.99
CA LEU A 206 1.03 -11.29 26.80
C LEU A 206 -0.46 -11.61 26.58
N ASP A 207 -1.16 -12.04 27.61
CA ASP A 207 -2.58 -12.41 27.50
C ASP A 207 -3.45 -11.21 27.10
N LEU A 208 -3.19 -10.04 27.68
CA LEU A 208 -3.89 -8.80 27.32
C LEU A 208 -3.56 -8.34 25.89
N ALA A 209 -2.30 -8.46 25.47
CA ALA A 209 -1.90 -8.13 24.10
C ALA A 209 -2.57 -9.04 23.06
N ILE A 210 -2.69 -10.34 23.35
CA ILE A 210 -3.42 -11.31 22.50
C ILE A 210 -4.90 -10.92 22.38
N ARG A 211 -5.56 -10.62 23.50
CA ARG A 211 -6.97 -10.17 23.52
C ARG A 211 -7.17 -8.91 22.69
N SER A 212 -6.30 -7.91 22.87
CA SER A 212 -6.33 -6.66 22.08
C SER A 212 -6.18 -6.93 20.58
N VAL A 213 -5.31 -7.87 20.17
CA VAL A 213 -5.22 -8.25 18.75
C VAL A 213 -6.51 -8.88 18.25
N PHE A 214 -7.13 -9.81 19.01
CA PHE A 214 -8.44 -10.35 18.63
C PHE A 214 -9.46 -9.22 18.50
N ASP A 215 -9.64 -8.40 19.53
CA ASP A 215 -10.58 -7.28 19.54
C ASP A 215 -10.35 -6.30 18.38
N SER A 216 -9.09 -6.10 17.96
CA SER A 216 -8.74 -5.20 16.85
C SER A 216 -9.42 -5.56 15.53
N TRP A 217 -9.77 -6.84 15.33
CA TRP A 217 -10.55 -7.31 14.17
C TRP A 217 -11.90 -6.59 14.08
N ASN A 218 -12.50 -6.22 15.21
CA ASN A 218 -13.83 -5.62 15.27
C ASN A 218 -13.84 -4.10 15.48
N THR A 219 -12.69 -3.43 15.36
CA THR A 219 -12.62 -1.97 15.36
C THR A 219 -13.37 -1.36 14.17
N ASP A 220 -13.86 -0.12 14.34
CA ASP A 220 -14.59 0.58 13.27
C ASP A 220 -13.75 0.76 12.01
N ARG A 221 -12.45 1.06 12.17
CA ARG A 221 -11.50 1.17 11.06
C ARG A 221 -11.36 -0.16 10.30
N ALA A 222 -11.21 -1.28 11.00
CA ALA A 222 -11.03 -2.59 10.39
C ALA A 222 -12.31 -3.04 9.66
N ARG A 223 -13.49 -2.79 10.25
CA ARG A 223 -14.80 -3.04 9.62
C ARG A 223 -14.99 -2.21 8.36
N LEU A 224 -14.65 -0.92 8.39
CA LEU A 224 -14.73 -0.05 7.22
C LEU A 224 -13.82 -0.55 6.09
N TYR A 225 -12.56 -0.87 6.41
CA TYR A 225 -11.59 -1.40 5.46
C TYR A 225 -12.08 -2.70 4.81
N ARG A 226 -12.56 -3.66 5.61
CA ARG A 226 -13.10 -4.93 5.07
C ARG A 226 -14.28 -4.72 4.12
N ARG A 227 -15.19 -3.78 4.41
CA ARG A 227 -16.30 -3.46 3.49
C ARG A 227 -15.81 -2.87 2.17
N GLN A 228 -14.80 -1.99 2.21
CA GLN A 228 -14.20 -1.40 1.00
C GLN A 228 -13.49 -2.45 0.15
N GLU A 229 -12.69 -3.31 0.79
CA GLU A 229 -11.90 -4.36 0.14
C GLU A 229 -12.66 -5.67 -0.09
N LYS A 230 -13.94 -5.72 0.29
CA LYS A 230 -14.84 -6.90 0.18
C LYS A 230 -14.29 -8.15 0.88
N ILE A 231 -13.67 -7.97 2.04
CA ILE A 231 -13.15 -9.06 2.88
C ILE A 231 -14.28 -9.58 3.79
N PRO A 232 -14.54 -10.90 3.85
CA PRO A 232 -15.55 -11.47 4.73
C PRO A 232 -15.30 -11.19 6.21
N GLU A 233 -16.37 -10.96 6.97
CA GLU A 233 -16.30 -10.56 8.39
C GLU A 233 -16.02 -11.74 9.34
N ASP A 234 -16.31 -12.97 8.91
CA ASP A 234 -16.27 -14.22 9.68
C ASP A 234 -14.89 -14.88 9.73
N LEU A 235 -13.86 -14.30 9.09
CA LEU A 235 -12.53 -14.90 9.01
C LEU A 235 -11.71 -14.78 10.30
N GLY A 236 -11.95 -13.76 11.13
CA GLY A 236 -11.09 -13.45 12.28
C GLY A 236 -9.65 -13.07 11.90
N THR A 237 -8.77 -13.01 12.90
CA THR A 237 -7.33 -12.75 12.73
C THR A 237 -6.52 -13.77 13.51
N ALA A 238 -5.37 -14.19 12.97
CA ALA A 238 -4.36 -14.90 13.75
C ALA A 238 -3.53 -13.91 14.57
N VAL A 239 -2.86 -14.42 15.61
CA VAL A 239 -1.89 -13.68 16.43
C VAL A 239 -0.55 -14.39 16.34
N ASN A 240 0.49 -13.66 15.94
CA ASN A 240 1.84 -14.19 15.86
C ASN A 240 2.61 -13.66 17.08
N VAL A 241 3.11 -14.57 17.90
CA VAL A 241 3.95 -14.26 19.06
C VAL A 241 5.37 -14.68 18.73
N LEU A 242 6.30 -13.72 18.67
CA LEU A 242 7.70 -13.95 18.29
C LEU A 242 8.65 -13.42 19.34
N ALA A 243 9.77 -14.10 19.55
CA ALA A 243 10.91 -13.53 20.25
C ALA A 243 11.37 -12.23 19.56
N MET A 244 11.56 -11.17 20.35
CA MET A 244 12.17 -9.94 19.89
C MET A 244 13.62 -10.19 19.52
N VAL A 245 14.04 -9.60 18.41
CA VAL A 245 15.44 -9.45 18.02
C VAL A 245 15.71 -7.97 17.80
N PHE A 246 16.90 -7.52 18.18
CA PHE A 246 17.22 -6.11 18.28
C PHE A 246 18.29 -5.71 17.26
N GLY A 247 17.90 -4.84 16.34
CA GLY A 247 18.82 -4.20 15.39
C GLY A 247 19.61 -3.04 16.00
N ASN A 248 19.39 -2.72 17.27
CA ASN A 248 19.92 -1.55 17.97
C ASN A 248 20.68 -1.92 19.27
N LEU A 249 21.48 -2.97 19.22
CA LEU A 249 22.41 -3.35 20.30
C LEU A 249 23.84 -2.87 20.02
N GLY A 250 23.98 -1.74 19.33
CA GLY A 250 25.27 -1.18 18.93
C GLY A 250 25.88 -1.85 17.71
N ALA A 251 27.21 -1.82 17.64
CA ALA A 251 27.98 -2.27 16.48
C ALA A 251 27.67 -3.73 16.09
N GLY A 252 27.51 -3.97 14.78
CA GLY A 252 27.13 -5.27 14.24
C GLY A 252 25.65 -5.60 14.40
N SER A 253 24.80 -4.62 14.70
CA SER A 253 23.35 -4.76 14.68
C SER A 253 22.70 -3.75 13.73
N GLY A 254 21.58 -4.14 13.13
CA GLY A 254 20.80 -3.27 12.26
C GLY A 254 19.53 -3.94 11.78
N THR A 255 18.76 -3.24 10.96
CA THR A 255 17.50 -3.75 10.40
C THR A 255 17.30 -3.23 9.00
N GLY A 256 16.56 -3.97 8.18
CA GLY A 256 16.35 -3.59 6.80
C GLY A 256 15.12 -4.23 6.18
N VAL A 257 14.75 -3.64 5.04
CA VAL A 257 13.69 -4.13 4.16
C VAL A 257 14.31 -4.31 2.78
N ALA A 258 14.08 -5.48 2.18
CA ALA A 258 14.69 -5.87 0.92
C ALA A 258 13.64 -6.42 -0.05
N PHE A 259 13.88 -6.23 -1.35
CA PHE A 259 13.11 -6.84 -2.41
C PHE A 259 14.04 -7.70 -3.27
N THR A 260 13.60 -8.89 -3.67
CA THR A 260 14.41 -9.82 -4.50
C THR A 260 14.67 -9.27 -5.90
N ARG A 261 13.82 -8.35 -6.36
CA ARG A 261 13.92 -7.57 -7.59
C ARG A 261 13.50 -6.14 -7.27
N ASP A 262 13.88 -5.20 -8.12
CA ASP A 262 13.39 -3.82 -8.00
C ASP A 262 11.86 -3.76 -8.22
N PRO A 263 11.07 -3.32 -7.22
CA PRO A 263 9.61 -3.28 -7.31
C PRO A 263 9.08 -2.16 -8.23
N ALA A 264 9.92 -1.19 -8.60
CA ALA A 264 9.61 -0.09 -9.49
C ALA A 264 9.93 -0.42 -10.96
N THR A 265 11.12 -0.96 -11.22
CA THR A 265 11.59 -1.18 -12.60
C THR A 265 11.51 -2.65 -13.06
N GLY A 266 11.41 -3.59 -12.12
CA GLY A 266 11.48 -5.04 -12.39
C GLY A 266 12.89 -5.57 -12.64
N ASN A 267 13.93 -4.73 -12.51
CA ASN A 267 15.31 -5.13 -12.70
C ASN A 267 15.81 -6.09 -11.62
N GLN A 268 16.79 -6.92 -12.00
CA GLN A 268 17.54 -7.73 -11.05
C GLN A 268 18.54 -6.83 -10.31
N GLY A 269 18.72 -7.08 -9.02
CA GLY A 269 19.66 -6.34 -8.19
C GLY A 269 19.27 -6.39 -6.73
N VAL A 270 20.19 -5.91 -5.89
CA VAL A 270 20.00 -5.78 -4.45
C VAL A 270 19.23 -4.47 -4.20
N TYR A 271 17.90 -4.57 -4.09
CA TYR A 271 17.04 -3.42 -3.82
C TYR A 271 16.54 -3.46 -2.38
N GLY A 272 16.68 -2.35 -1.66
CA GLY A 272 16.21 -2.25 -0.29
C GLY A 272 16.95 -1.19 0.52
N ASP A 273 16.51 -1.04 1.76
CA ASP A 273 17.02 -0.09 2.74
C ASP A 273 17.55 -0.83 3.97
N TYR A 274 18.62 -0.30 4.55
CA TYR A 274 19.25 -0.81 5.76
C TYR A 274 19.62 0.34 6.71
N LEU A 275 19.45 0.13 8.00
CA LEU A 275 19.90 1.03 9.05
C LEU A 275 20.70 0.27 10.11
N GLU A 276 21.92 0.76 10.39
CA GLU A 276 22.72 0.33 11.52
C GLU A 276 22.17 0.89 12.83
N ASP A 277 22.24 0.08 13.89
CA ASP A 277 21.87 0.44 15.25
C ASP A 277 20.45 1.07 15.32
N ALA A 278 19.46 0.36 14.78
CA ALA A 278 18.08 0.84 14.58
C ALA A 278 17.03 -0.26 14.75
N GLN A 279 15.76 0.13 14.87
CA GLN A 279 14.62 -0.80 14.77
C GLN A 279 13.85 -0.61 13.46
N GLY A 280 13.04 -1.60 13.08
CA GLY A 280 12.28 -1.57 11.83
C GLY A 280 11.36 -0.36 11.70
N GLU A 281 10.86 0.18 12.82
CA GLU A 281 10.09 1.43 12.84
C GLU A 281 10.89 2.62 12.28
N ASP A 282 12.19 2.71 12.57
CA ASP A 282 13.04 3.82 12.11
C ASP A 282 13.24 3.81 10.59
N VAL A 283 13.24 2.61 9.98
CA VAL A 283 13.32 2.43 8.52
C VAL A 283 12.02 2.91 7.87
N VAL A 284 10.86 2.57 8.45
CA VAL A 284 9.54 2.92 7.89
C VAL A 284 9.19 4.39 8.13
N ALA A 285 9.58 4.97 9.27
CA ALA A 285 9.26 6.34 9.64
C ALA A 285 10.07 7.38 8.86
N GLY A 286 11.19 6.99 8.23
CA GLY A 286 12.03 7.89 7.41
C GLY A 286 12.71 9.01 8.22
N ILE A 287 12.77 8.87 9.55
CA ILE A 287 13.37 9.88 10.45
C ILE A 287 14.90 9.86 10.33
N ARG A 288 15.48 8.70 10.01
CA ARG A 288 16.91 8.50 9.76
C ARG A 288 17.11 8.18 8.29
N ASN A 289 18.16 8.75 7.70
CA ASN A 289 18.55 8.43 6.32
C ASN A 289 18.99 6.97 6.28
N THR A 290 18.29 6.16 5.49
CA THR A 290 18.62 4.77 5.24
C THR A 290 19.85 4.66 4.35
N LEU A 291 20.57 3.54 4.48
CA LEU A 291 21.60 3.13 3.55
C LEU A 291 20.98 2.21 2.51
N PRO A 292 21.37 2.30 1.22
CA PRO A 292 21.00 1.28 0.24
C PRO A 292 21.47 -0.10 0.70
N LEU A 293 20.66 -1.14 0.45
CA LEU A 293 20.98 -2.51 0.88
C LEU A 293 22.35 -3.00 0.37
N ALA A 294 22.80 -2.53 -0.80
CA ALA A 294 24.14 -2.82 -1.32
C ALA A 294 25.29 -2.37 -0.40
N ALA A 295 25.07 -1.36 0.45
CA ALA A 295 26.05 -0.92 1.44
C ALA A 295 26.28 -1.96 2.55
N LEU A 296 25.34 -2.87 2.76
CA LEU A 296 25.45 -3.92 3.77
C LEU A 296 26.67 -4.83 3.54
N GLU A 297 27.08 -5.05 2.29
CA GLU A 297 28.28 -5.86 1.99
C GLU A 297 29.55 -5.31 2.66
N ALA A 298 29.67 -3.98 2.74
CA ALA A 298 30.83 -3.34 3.37
C ALA A 298 30.74 -3.31 4.90
N ILE A 299 29.52 -3.39 5.46
CA ILE A 299 29.24 -3.29 6.90
C ILE A 299 29.32 -4.67 7.55
N ASP A 300 28.59 -5.64 7.00
CA ASP A 300 28.53 -7.03 7.44
C ASP A 300 28.36 -7.95 6.22
N LYS A 301 29.51 -8.37 5.67
CA LYS A 301 29.55 -9.24 4.50
C LYS A 301 28.88 -10.60 4.73
N ASP A 302 29.01 -11.17 5.92
CA ASP A 302 28.46 -12.50 6.20
C ASP A 302 26.93 -12.46 6.20
N SER A 303 26.35 -11.44 6.85
CA SER A 303 24.90 -11.21 6.82
C SER A 303 24.41 -10.84 5.41
N HIS A 304 25.15 -10.03 4.66
CA HIS A 304 24.82 -9.71 3.26
C HIS A 304 24.77 -10.97 2.38
N ASP A 305 25.84 -11.76 2.39
CA ASP A 305 25.95 -12.96 1.55
C ASP A 305 24.91 -14.03 1.97
N GLN A 306 24.57 -14.11 3.27
CA GLN A 306 23.48 -14.95 3.75
C GLN A 306 22.12 -14.44 3.26
N LEU A 307 21.85 -13.14 3.37
CA LEU A 307 20.59 -12.53 2.93
C LEU A 307 20.34 -12.77 1.44
N LEU A 308 21.35 -12.61 0.57
CA LEU A 308 21.20 -12.86 -0.87
C LEU A 308 20.84 -14.32 -1.18
N LYS A 309 21.42 -15.28 -0.45
CA LYS A 309 21.05 -16.71 -0.60
C LYS A 309 19.62 -16.97 -0.15
N ILE A 310 19.19 -16.33 0.92
CA ILE A 310 17.81 -16.42 1.42
C ILE A 310 16.84 -15.82 0.40
N MET A 311 17.17 -14.66 -0.17
CA MET A 311 16.39 -14.00 -1.21
C MET A 311 16.22 -14.87 -2.47
N ASP A 312 17.28 -15.51 -2.96
CA ASP A 312 17.20 -16.46 -4.09
C ASP A 312 16.34 -17.70 -3.72
N THR A 313 16.49 -18.22 -2.50
CA THR A 313 15.68 -19.34 -2.00
C THR A 313 14.19 -18.98 -1.96
N LEU A 314 13.86 -17.81 -1.44
CA LEU A 314 12.49 -17.30 -1.36
C LEU A 314 11.90 -17.08 -2.75
N GLU A 315 12.63 -16.43 -3.66
CA GLU A 315 12.15 -16.16 -5.02
C GLU A 315 11.89 -17.46 -5.80
N ARG A 316 12.77 -18.46 -5.69
CA ARG A 316 12.57 -19.78 -6.32
C ARG A 316 11.45 -20.59 -5.67
N HIS A 317 11.23 -20.41 -4.38
CA HIS A 317 10.18 -21.14 -3.66
C HIS A 317 8.79 -20.57 -3.94
N TYR A 318 8.64 -19.25 -3.81
CA TYR A 318 7.38 -18.55 -4.10
C TYR A 318 7.15 -18.35 -5.61
N LEU A 319 8.18 -18.62 -6.42
CA LEU A 319 8.22 -18.41 -7.86
C LEU A 319 7.91 -16.96 -8.23
N ASP A 320 8.15 -16.00 -7.35
CA ASP A 320 7.77 -14.60 -7.53
C ASP A 320 8.66 -13.65 -6.73
N MET A 321 8.67 -12.38 -7.09
CA MET A 321 9.41 -11.34 -6.38
C MET A 321 8.91 -11.21 -4.93
N CYS A 322 9.83 -11.32 -3.97
CA CYS A 322 9.50 -11.24 -2.55
C CYS A 322 9.96 -9.91 -1.94
N ASP A 323 9.12 -9.41 -1.03
CA ASP A 323 9.40 -8.36 -0.06
C ASP A 323 9.79 -9.05 1.25
N VAL A 324 10.90 -8.62 1.87
CA VAL A 324 11.57 -9.30 2.97
C VAL A 324 11.96 -8.28 4.05
N GLU A 325 11.54 -8.52 5.28
CA GLU A 325 11.96 -7.76 6.46
C GLU A 325 13.00 -8.59 7.25
N PHE A 326 14.12 -7.98 7.63
CA PHE A 326 15.18 -8.66 8.38
C PHE A 326 15.81 -7.77 9.45
N THR A 327 16.43 -8.42 10.44
CA THR A 327 17.23 -7.78 11.48
C THR A 327 18.54 -8.54 11.66
N ILE A 328 19.63 -7.80 11.82
CA ILE A 328 20.91 -8.33 12.24
C ILE A 328 21.07 -7.98 13.71
N GLU A 329 21.23 -9.00 14.55
CA GLU A 329 21.51 -8.82 15.98
C GLU A 329 22.91 -9.37 16.26
N ARG A 330 23.88 -8.48 16.51
CA ARG A 330 25.28 -8.85 16.81
C ARG A 330 25.89 -9.83 15.80
N GLY A 331 25.73 -9.53 14.51
CA GLY A 331 26.25 -10.34 13.39
C GLY A 331 25.42 -11.59 13.08
N LYS A 332 24.25 -11.76 13.71
CA LYS A 332 23.31 -12.83 13.37
C LYS A 332 22.12 -12.28 12.61
N LEU A 333 21.97 -12.71 11.35
CA LEU A 333 20.81 -12.40 10.52
C LEU A 333 19.56 -13.17 10.98
N TRP A 334 18.45 -12.45 11.10
CA TRP A 334 17.12 -12.97 11.40
C TRP A 334 16.10 -12.48 10.37
N MET A 335 15.27 -13.39 9.87
CA MET A 335 14.18 -13.10 8.94
C MET A 335 12.89 -12.87 9.72
N LEU A 336 12.27 -11.71 9.54
CA LEU A 336 11.10 -11.28 10.32
C LEU A 336 9.79 -11.43 9.56
N GLN A 337 9.85 -11.28 8.23
CA GLN A 337 8.68 -11.39 7.38
C GLN A 337 9.11 -11.65 5.95
N THR A 338 8.28 -12.38 5.22
CA THR A 338 8.31 -12.40 3.76
C THR A 338 6.90 -12.37 3.21
N ARG A 339 6.73 -11.82 2.02
CA ARG A 339 5.52 -11.90 1.21
C ARG A 339 5.84 -11.64 -0.25
N VAL A 340 4.91 -11.98 -1.13
CA VAL A 340 4.94 -11.51 -2.51
C VAL A 340 4.93 -9.98 -2.51
N GLY A 341 5.95 -9.38 -3.12
CA GLY A 341 6.17 -7.94 -3.09
C GLY A 341 5.20 -7.17 -3.99
N LYS A 342 4.73 -6.03 -3.49
CA LYS A 342 3.89 -5.10 -4.27
C LYS A 342 4.70 -4.44 -5.38
N ARG A 343 4.02 -4.34 -6.52
CA ARG A 343 4.48 -3.98 -7.87
C ARG A 343 4.15 -2.61 -8.45
N THR A 344 5.02 -1.94 -9.19
CA THR A 344 4.51 -1.08 -10.28
C THR A 344 3.94 -1.95 -11.41
N PRO A 345 3.04 -1.41 -12.26
CA PRO A 345 2.62 -2.09 -13.49
C PRO A 345 3.81 -2.46 -14.40
N GLU A 346 4.79 -1.57 -14.55
CA GLU A 346 5.97 -1.82 -15.37
C GLU A 346 6.76 -3.04 -14.87
N ALA A 347 7.09 -3.05 -13.58
CA ALA A 347 7.79 -4.17 -12.96
C ALA A 347 6.98 -5.47 -13.07
N ALA A 348 5.65 -5.42 -12.93
CA ALA A 348 4.80 -6.60 -13.00
C ALA A 348 4.88 -7.28 -14.37
N PHE A 349 4.76 -6.50 -15.46
CA PHE A 349 4.83 -7.03 -16.82
C PHE A 349 6.22 -7.57 -17.16
N LYS A 350 7.29 -6.82 -16.84
CA LYS A 350 8.66 -7.26 -17.08
C LYS A 350 9.00 -8.53 -16.30
N LEU A 351 8.70 -8.56 -15.00
CA LEU A 351 8.99 -9.72 -14.15
C LEU A 351 8.21 -10.96 -14.56
N ALA A 352 6.92 -10.82 -14.93
CA ALA A 352 6.12 -11.95 -15.39
C ALA A 352 6.75 -12.65 -16.60
N VAL A 353 7.24 -11.88 -17.58
CA VAL A 353 7.91 -12.45 -18.76
C VAL A 353 9.31 -12.96 -18.42
N ARG A 354 10.06 -12.24 -17.59
CA ARG A 354 11.41 -12.64 -17.19
C ARG A 354 11.40 -13.96 -16.41
N PHE A 355 10.42 -14.18 -15.53
CA PHE A 355 10.27 -15.46 -14.83
C PHE A 355 9.92 -16.62 -15.78
N VAL A 356 9.29 -16.35 -16.92
CA VAL A 356 9.12 -17.36 -17.98
C VAL A 356 10.45 -17.66 -18.65
N ASP A 357 11.23 -16.64 -18.95
CA ASP A 357 12.53 -16.79 -19.63
C ASP A 357 13.57 -17.48 -18.75
N GLU A 358 13.48 -17.27 -17.43
CA GLU A 358 14.27 -17.99 -16.42
C GLU A 358 13.72 -19.41 -16.14
N GLY A 359 12.59 -19.79 -16.72
CA GLY A 359 11.98 -21.11 -16.57
C GLY A 359 11.34 -21.36 -15.20
N LEU A 360 11.05 -20.30 -14.42
CA LEU A 360 10.39 -20.41 -13.12
C LEU A 360 8.88 -20.61 -13.25
N ILE A 361 8.26 -19.99 -14.25
CA ILE A 361 6.81 -20.08 -14.51
C ILE A 361 6.52 -20.28 -15.99
N ASP A 362 5.30 -20.70 -16.33
CA ASP A 362 4.83 -20.73 -17.71
C ASP A 362 4.11 -19.42 -18.11
N MET A 363 3.78 -19.29 -19.40
CA MET A 363 3.09 -18.11 -19.93
C MET A 363 1.66 -17.96 -19.38
N ASP A 364 1.00 -19.04 -18.97
CA ASP A 364 -0.36 -19.00 -18.41
C ASP A 364 -0.34 -18.45 -16.98
N GLU A 365 0.67 -18.81 -16.20
CA GLU A 365 0.95 -18.24 -14.88
C GLU A 365 1.39 -16.78 -15.00
N ALA A 366 2.28 -16.45 -15.94
CA ALA A 366 2.69 -15.06 -16.20
C ALA A 366 1.50 -14.16 -16.52
N LEU A 367 0.56 -14.62 -17.35
CA LEU A 367 -0.66 -13.89 -17.67
C LEU A 367 -1.59 -13.71 -16.45
N ARG A 368 -1.63 -14.68 -15.52
CA ARG A 368 -2.43 -14.59 -14.29
C ARG A 368 -1.86 -13.63 -13.25
N ARG A 369 -0.59 -13.23 -13.38
CA ARG A 369 0.11 -12.33 -12.45
C ARG A 369 0.04 -10.85 -12.81
N VAL A 370 -0.43 -10.54 -14.02
CA VAL A 370 -0.72 -9.18 -14.46
C VAL A 370 -2.23 -8.97 -14.57
N SER A 371 -2.66 -7.71 -14.46
CA SER A 371 -4.08 -7.36 -14.58
C SER A 371 -4.34 -6.36 -15.71
N GLY A 372 -5.57 -6.37 -16.21
CA GLY A 372 -6.01 -5.37 -17.19
C GLY A 372 -5.99 -3.94 -16.63
N GLU A 373 -6.14 -3.76 -15.31
CA GLU A 373 -5.98 -2.45 -14.67
C GLU A 373 -4.53 -1.96 -14.72
N GLN A 374 -3.56 -2.85 -14.47
CA GLN A 374 -2.15 -2.53 -14.61
C GLN A 374 -1.80 -2.19 -16.06
N LEU A 375 -2.30 -2.96 -17.04
CA LEU A 375 -2.11 -2.65 -18.46
C LEU A 375 -2.69 -1.28 -18.80
N ALA A 376 -3.91 -0.97 -18.33
CA ALA A 376 -4.53 0.31 -18.57
C ALA A 376 -3.63 1.45 -18.07
N ARG A 377 -3.08 1.36 -16.85
CA ARG A 377 -2.15 2.37 -16.31
C ARG A 377 -0.91 2.56 -17.19
N LEU A 378 -0.37 1.49 -17.77
CA LEU A 378 0.77 1.56 -18.71
C LEU A 378 0.41 2.25 -20.03
N MET A 379 -0.87 2.29 -20.40
CA MET A 379 -1.35 2.88 -21.65
C MET A 379 -1.62 4.38 -21.55
N PHE A 380 -1.50 5.00 -20.38
CA PHE A 380 -1.69 6.45 -20.27
C PHE A 380 -0.35 7.20 -20.21
N PRO A 381 -0.32 8.47 -20.64
CA PRO A 381 0.86 9.32 -20.43
C PRO A 381 1.17 9.45 -18.94
N GLY A 382 2.45 9.46 -18.57
CA GLY A 382 2.92 9.57 -17.19
C GLY A 382 3.76 10.82 -16.97
N PHE A 383 3.65 11.44 -15.79
CA PHE A 383 4.52 12.57 -15.42
C PHE A 383 5.94 12.09 -15.12
N GLU A 384 6.94 12.84 -15.57
CA GLU A 384 8.33 12.69 -15.13
C GLU A 384 8.48 13.48 -13.83
N VAL A 385 8.40 12.80 -12.68
CA VAL A 385 8.44 13.48 -11.38
C VAL A 385 9.82 13.32 -10.75
N ASP A 386 10.66 14.36 -10.87
CA ASP A 386 11.99 14.43 -10.24
C ASP A 386 12.15 15.64 -9.30
N ALA A 387 11.06 16.36 -8.97
CA ALA A 387 11.12 17.58 -8.15
C ALA A 387 9.81 17.90 -7.41
N ALA A 388 9.91 18.82 -6.43
CA ALA A 388 8.78 19.37 -5.67
C ALA A 388 7.75 20.04 -6.61
N VAL A 389 6.60 19.40 -6.77
CA VAL A 389 5.49 19.86 -7.62
C VAL A 389 4.55 20.74 -6.80
N ASP A 390 4.14 21.89 -7.33
CA ASP A 390 3.17 22.78 -6.67
C ASP A 390 1.76 22.20 -6.77
N SER A 391 1.38 21.41 -5.75
CA SER A 391 0.05 20.81 -5.65
C SER A 391 -1.01 21.86 -5.32
N LEU A 392 -2.05 21.90 -6.15
CA LEU A 392 -3.22 22.75 -5.97
C LEU A 392 -4.26 22.01 -5.13
N ALA A 393 -4.76 20.88 -5.64
CA ALA A 393 -5.84 20.13 -5.01
C ALA A 393 -5.78 18.65 -5.42
N THR A 394 -6.60 17.83 -4.78
CA THR A 394 -6.80 16.43 -5.16
C THR A 394 -8.28 16.17 -5.35
N GLY A 395 -8.65 15.64 -6.51
CA GLY A 395 -9.98 15.10 -6.77
C GLY A 395 -9.93 13.59 -6.90
N MET A 396 -10.95 13.03 -7.54
CA MET A 396 -11.03 11.63 -7.86
C MET A 396 -10.50 11.38 -9.27
N GLY A 397 -9.45 10.56 -9.40
CA GLY A 397 -9.01 10.03 -10.69
C GLY A 397 -10.12 9.25 -11.40
N ALA A 398 -10.70 9.84 -12.45
CA ALA A 398 -11.90 9.34 -13.13
C ALA A 398 -11.56 8.60 -14.42
N SER A 399 -10.54 9.08 -15.13
CA SER A 399 -9.94 8.48 -16.32
C SER A 399 -8.42 8.70 -16.24
N PRO A 400 -7.60 7.64 -16.27
CA PRO A 400 -6.17 7.75 -15.93
C PRO A 400 -5.35 8.60 -16.92
N GLY A 401 -4.12 8.93 -16.52
CA GLY A 401 -3.13 9.62 -17.35
C GLY A 401 -2.72 11.01 -16.89
N ALA A 402 -1.63 11.51 -17.46
CA ALA A 402 -1.15 12.87 -17.30
C ALA A 402 -1.71 13.78 -18.40
N ALA A 403 -2.16 14.98 -18.05
CA ALA A 403 -2.49 16.01 -19.03
C ALA A 403 -2.01 17.38 -18.55
N VAL A 404 -1.44 18.15 -19.47
CA VAL A 404 -0.99 19.53 -19.27
C VAL A 404 -1.69 20.43 -20.27
N GLY A 405 -2.12 21.60 -19.82
CA GLY A 405 -2.69 22.59 -20.71
C GLY A 405 -3.16 23.83 -19.98
N LYS A 406 -3.60 24.82 -20.74
CA LYS A 406 -4.20 26.04 -20.20
C LYS A 406 -5.61 25.76 -19.69
N ALA A 407 -5.92 26.23 -18.48
CA ALA A 407 -7.26 26.14 -17.92
C ALA A 407 -8.25 26.98 -18.74
N VAL A 408 -9.34 26.36 -19.20
CA VAL A 408 -10.46 27.00 -19.90
C VAL A 408 -11.78 26.57 -19.27
N PHE A 409 -12.76 27.46 -19.19
CA PHE A 409 -13.96 27.25 -18.35
C PHE A 409 -15.25 26.98 -19.13
N ASP A 410 -15.18 26.97 -20.45
CA ASP A 410 -16.29 26.68 -21.34
C ASP A 410 -15.85 25.95 -22.63
N SER A 411 -16.77 25.18 -23.18
CA SER A 411 -16.57 24.32 -24.36
C SER A 411 -16.17 25.10 -25.62
N ALA A 412 -16.78 26.27 -25.84
CA ALA A 412 -16.50 27.09 -27.03
C ALA A 412 -15.07 27.65 -27.01
N THR A 413 -14.61 28.10 -25.85
CA THR A 413 -13.23 28.55 -25.63
C THR A 413 -12.24 27.40 -25.84
N ALA A 414 -12.53 26.20 -25.30
CA ALA A 414 -11.69 25.02 -25.50
C ALA A 414 -11.50 24.70 -26.99
N VAL A 415 -12.57 24.72 -27.79
CA VAL A 415 -12.53 24.51 -29.25
C VAL A 415 -11.74 25.61 -29.96
N ALA A 416 -12.01 26.88 -29.67
CA ALA A 416 -11.33 28.00 -30.30
C ALA A 416 -9.82 28.00 -30.00
N TRP A 417 -9.41 27.56 -28.81
CA TRP A 417 -8.02 27.51 -28.40
C TRP A 417 -7.28 26.31 -28.98
N ALA A 418 -7.92 25.13 -28.99
CA ALA A 418 -7.38 23.95 -29.66
C ALA A 418 -7.19 24.20 -31.17
N GLN A 419 -8.11 24.92 -31.84
CA GLN A 419 -7.96 25.31 -33.24
C GLN A 419 -6.76 26.23 -33.51
N ARG A 420 -6.28 26.95 -32.48
CA ARG A 420 -5.07 27.78 -32.54
C ARG A 420 -3.80 26.97 -32.22
N GLY A 421 -3.93 25.66 -31.97
CA GLY A 421 -2.82 24.78 -31.61
C GLY A 421 -2.43 24.85 -30.14
N GLU A 422 -3.29 25.38 -29.27
CA GLU A 422 -3.03 25.44 -27.82
C GLU A 422 -3.58 24.20 -27.11
N ASP A 423 -2.78 23.60 -26.22
CA ASP A 423 -3.23 22.53 -25.34
C ASP A 423 -4.04 23.10 -24.18
N VAL A 424 -5.24 22.54 -23.96
CA VAL A 424 -6.20 23.05 -22.97
C VAL A 424 -6.71 21.97 -22.03
N ILE A 425 -6.98 22.37 -20.80
CA ILE A 425 -7.70 21.58 -19.79
C ILE A 425 -9.07 22.21 -19.58
N LEU A 426 -10.13 21.47 -19.87
CA LEU A 426 -11.50 21.93 -19.69
C LEU A 426 -11.90 21.80 -18.22
N VAL A 427 -12.09 22.94 -17.55
CA VAL A 427 -12.47 23.03 -16.14
C VAL A 427 -13.96 23.39 -16.02
N ARG A 428 -14.74 22.55 -15.34
CA ARG A 428 -16.18 22.75 -15.15
C ARG A 428 -16.60 22.47 -13.71
N GLN A 429 -17.76 22.95 -13.29
CA GLN A 429 -18.37 22.43 -12.06
C GLN A 429 -18.83 20.99 -12.29
N GLU A 430 -19.64 20.80 -13.33
CA GLU A 430 -20.10 19.52 -13.86
C GLU A 430 -20.17 19.67 -15.40
N THR A 431 -19.88 18.61 -16.16
CA THR A 431 -20.04 18.61 -17.62
C THR A 431 -21.45 18.20 -18.01
N ASN A 432 -21.98 18.77 -19.10
CA ASN A 432 -23.24 18.34 -19.72
C ASN A 432 -23.02 17.98 -21.21
N PRO A 433 -24.05 17.49 -21.94
CA PRO A 433 -23.90 17.11 -23.34
C PRO A 433 -23.44 18.24 -24.29
N ASP A 434 -23.72 19.51 -23.99
CA ASP A 434 -23.25 20.63 -24.82
C ASP A 434 -21.73 20.86 -24.67
N ASP A 435 -21.12 20.34 -23.59
CA ASP A 435 -19.68 20.43 -23.35
C ASP A 435 -18.86 19.42 -24.20
N LEU A 436 -19.52 18.51 -24.93
CA LEU A 436 -18.86 17.40 -25.65
C LEU A 436 -17.75 17.85 -26.62
N HIS A 437 -17.99 18.91 -27.40
CA HIS A 437 -17.01 19.39 -28.37
C HIS A 437 -15.72 19.87 -27.67
N GLY A 438 -15.87 20.61 -26.57
CA GLY A 438 -14.76 21.02 -25.71
C GLY A 438 -14.05 19.83 -25.07
N MET A 439 -14.80 18.81 -24.63
CA MET A 439 -14.23 17.59 -24.04
C MET A 439 -13.38 16.79 -25.04
N VAL A 440 -13.79 16.74 -26.30
CA VAL A 440 -13.08 16.01 -27.37
C VAL A 440 -11.73 16.65 -27.68
N VAL A 441 -11.69 17.99 -27.75
CA VAL A 441 -10.48 18.74 -28.12
C VAL A 441 -9.53 18.97 -26.94
N ALA A 442 -10.02 18.95 -25.70
CA ALA A 442 -9.19 19.13 -24.51
C ALA A 442 -8.22 17.96 -24.30
N LYS A 443 -7.04 18.26 -23.73
CA LYS A 443 -6.07 17.24 -23.31
C LYS A 443 -6.50 16.52 -22.05
N GLY A 444 -7.25 17.20 -21.19
CA GLY A 444 -7.84 16.64 -20.00
C GLY A 444 -9.05 17.43 -19.51
N ILE A 445 -9.82 16.81 -18.62
CA ILE A 445 -11.07 17.34 -18.09
C ILE A 445 -11.00 17.35 -16.56
N LEU A 446 -11.28 18.51 -15.97
CA LEU A 446 -11.31 18.70 -14.52
C LEU A 446 -12.70 19.17 -14.08
N THR A 447 -13.33 18.44 -13.16
CA THR A 447 -14.60 18.86 -12.57
C THR A 447 -14.53 19.01 -11.06
N SER A 448 -15.13 20.07 -10.52
CA SER A 448 -15.21 20.25 -9.05
C SER A 448 -16.29 19.37 -8.41
N ARG A 449 -17.24 18.84 -9.20
CA ARG A 449 -18.26 17.89 -8.75
C ARG A 449 -18.33 16.67 -9.66
N GLY A 450 -18.95 15.61 -9.15
CA GLY A 450 -19.21 14.36 -9.87
C GLY A 450 -18.28 13.22 -9.46
N GLY A 451 -18.80 11.98 -9.46
CA GLY A 451 -18.06 10.77 -9.12
C GLY A 451 -17.62 9.94 -10.33
N LYS A 452 -17.14 8.71 -10.09
CA LYS A 452 -16.65 7.76 -11.14
C LYS A 452 -17.65 7.43 -12.25
N THR A 453 -18.95 7.67 -12.03
CA THR A 453 -20.04 7.43 -12.98
C THR A 453 -20.68 8.72 -13.50
N SER A 454 -20.07 9.87 -13.24
CA SER A 454 -20.54 11.15 -13.76
C SER A 454 -20.37 11.24 -15.28
N HIS A 455 -21.11 12.16 -15.91
CA HIS A 455 -21.03 12.40 -17.36
C HIS A 455 -19.57 12.62 -17.82
N ALA A 456 -18.81 13.45 -17.10
CA ALA A 456 -17.39 13.70 -17.37
C ALA A 456 -16.57 12.42 -17.35
N ALA A 457 -16.68 11.63 -16.27
CA ALA A 457 -15.93 10.39 -16.08
C ALA A 457 -16.22 9.34 -17.16
N VAL A 458 -17.49 9.16 -17.53
CA VAL A 458 -17.92 8.17 -18.52
C VAL A 458 -17.43 8.54 -19.92
N VAL A 459 -17.61 9.80 -20.32
CA VAL A 459 -17.23 10.29 -21.65
C VAL A 459 -15.70 10.33 -21.78
N ALA A 460 -14.98 10.86 -20.79
CA ALA A 460 -13.53 10.93 -20.81
C ALA A 460 -12.88 9.54 -20.93
N ARG A 461 -13.40 8.55 -20.19
CA ARG A 461 -12.91 7.16 -20.28
C ARG A 461 -13.18 6.53 -21.65
N GLY A 462 -14.35 6.79 -22.22
CA GLY A 462 -14.69 6.32 -23.58
C GLY A 462 -13.77 6.89 -24.67
N MET A 463 -13.28 8.11 -24.47
CA MET A 463 -12.40 8.82 -25.40
C MET A 463 -10.90 8.64 -25.09
N GLY A 464 -10.55 8.01 -23.97
CA GLY A 464 -9.16 7.90 -23.50
C GLY A 464 -8.54 9.27 -23.15
N ARG A 465 -9.33 10.20 -22.62
CA ARG A 465 -8.85 11.49 -22.11
C ARG A 465 -8.62 11.44 -20.61
N THR A 466 -7.56 12.08 -20.14
CA THR A 466 -7.27 12.25 -18.71
C THR A 466 -8.40 13.01 -18.04
N CYS A 467 -8.90 12.50 -16.91
CA CYS A 467 -9.99 13.15 -16.20
C CYS A 467 -9.89 13.02 -14.69
N VAL A 468 -10.03 14.15 -14.00
CA VAL A 468 -10.17 14.27 -12.56
C VAL A 468 -11.56 14.84 -12.28
N CYS A 469 -12.35 14.14 -11.47
CA CYS A 469 -13.71 14.56 -11.11
C CYS A 469 -13.83 14.79 -9.60
N GLY A 470 -14.77 15.62 -9.17
CA GLY A 470 -15.08 15.77 -7.74
C GLY A 470 -13.92 16.35 -6.93
N ALA A 471 -13.20 17.32 -7.49
CA ALA A 471 -12.24 18.12 -6.74
C ALA A 471 -13.00 19.16 -5.91
N ASP A 472 -13.59 18.73 -4.79
CA ASP A 472 -14.53 19.51 -3.98
C ASP A 472 -13.94 20.81 -3.42
N ASP A 473 -12.61 20.86 -3.24
CA ASP A 473 -11.88 22.05 -2.82
C ASP A 473 -11.87 23.16 -3.87
N LEU A 474 -12.15 22.85 -5.14
CA LEU A 474 -12.17 23.83 -6.22
C LEU A 474 -13.52 24.56 -6.30
N GLN A 475 -13.50 25.86 -6.02
CA GLN A 475 -14.62 26.74 -6.35
C GLN A 475 -14.46 27.30 -7.76
N VAL A 476 -15.14 26.68 -8.72
CA VAL A 476 -15.10 27.08 -10.14
C VAL A 476 -16.11 28.21 -10.42
N ASP A 477 -15.63 29.37 -10.85
CA ASP A 477 -16.45 30.48 -11.35
C ASP A 477 -16.32 30.58 -12.88
N VAL A 478 -17.32 30.02 -13.57
CA VAL A 478 -17.39 30.02 -15.04
C VAL A 478 -17.55 31.44 -15.61
N LYS A 479 -18.26 32.34 -14.91
CA LYS A 479 -18.44 33.73 -15.38
C LYS A 479 -17.19 34.56 -15.17
N GLY A 480 -16.54 34.36 -14.02
CA GLY A 480 -15.26 34.96 -13.66
C GLY A 480 -14.04 34.34 -14.34
N LYS A 481 -14.24 33.23 -15.09
CA LYS A 481 -13.20 32.50 -15.84
C LYS A 481 -11.99 32.13 -14.97
N CYS A 482 -12.27 31.57 -13.80
CA CYS A 482 -11.25 31.15 -12.84
C CYS A 482 -11.77 30.05 -11.91
N PHE A 483 -10.86 29.40 -11.20
CA PHE A 483 -11.20 28.67 -9.98
C PHE A 483 -10.33 29.13 -8.80
N SER A 484 -10.85 29.00 -7.60
CA SER A 484 -10.16 29.35 -6.35
C SER A 484 -10.14 28.17 -5.37
N LEU A 485 -9.11 28.14 -4.54
CA LEU A 485 -8.88 27.14 -3.51
C LEU A 485 -9.15 27.70 -2.10
N PRO A 486 -9.35 26.84 -1.08
CA PRO A 486 -9.63 27.28 0.29
C PRO A 486 -8.49 28.09 0.92
N ASP A 487 -7.25 27.84 0.49
CA ASP A 487 -6.05 28.55 0.94
C ASP A 487 -5.88 29.96 0.32
N GLY A 488 -6.82 30.37 -0.55
CA GLY A 488 -6.83 31.68 -1.20
C GLY A 488 -6.07 31.73 -2.53
N ARG A 489 -5.42 30.65 -2.98
CA ARG A 489 -4.84 30.58 -4.33
C ARG A 489 -5.95 30.59 -5.40
N ARG A 490 -5.65 31.19 -6.55
CA ARG A 490 -6.58 31.35 -7.68
C ARG A 490 -5.86 31.09 -8.99
N VAL A 491 -6.50 30.32 -9.88
CA VAL A 491 -6.04 30.04 -11.24
C VAL A 491 -7.02 30.66 -12.22
N ASN A 492 -6.51 31.52 -13.11
CA ASN A 492 -7.32 32.21 -14.12
C ASN A 492 -7.26 31.50 -15.48
N GLU A 493 -8.23 31.80 -16.34
CA GLU A 493 -8.23 31.31 -17.72
C GLU A 493 -6.93 31.65 -18.44
N GLY A 494 -6.34 30.64 -19.08
CA GLY A 494 -5.05 30.77 -19.75
C GLY A 494 -3.83 30.38 -18.91
N GLU A 495 -3.98 30.25 -17.60
CA GLU A 495 -2.91 29.69 -16.76
C GLU A 495 -2.75 28.20 -17.00
N VAL A 496 -1.50 27.74 -17.00
CA VAL A 496 -1.18 26.33 -17.25
C VAL A 496 -1.35 25.53 -15.97
N ILE A 497 -2.05 24.41 -16.08
CA ILE A 497 -2.21 23.43 -15.02
C ILE A 497 -1.87 22.03 -15.55
N SER A 498 -1.54 21.14 -14.63
CA SER A 498 -1.32 19.73 -14.90
C SER A 498 -2.28 18.89 -14.06
N ILE A 499 -2.85 17.84 -14.62
CA ILE A 499 -3.74 16.92 -13.89
C ILE A 499 -3.27 15.47 -14.06
N ASP A 500 -3.30 14.70 -12.97
CA ASP A 500 -3.14 13.24 -12.99
C ASP A 500 -4.51 12.57 -12.78
N GLY A 501 -5.04 11.99 -13.84
CA GLY A 501 -6.28 11.22 -13.82
C GLY A 501 -6.18 9.88 -13.07
N THR A 502 -4.98 9.49 -12.64
CA THR A 502 -4.69 8.27 -11.88
C THR A 502 -4.75 8.53 -10.38
N SER A 503 -3.92 9.44 -9.85
CA SER A 503 -3.95 9.83 -8.44
C SER A 503 -5.10 10.77 -8.11
N GLY A 504 -5.60 11.51 -9.10
CA GLY A 504 -6.57 12.58 -8.93
C GLY A 504 -5.92 13.94 -8.58
N GLU A 505 -4.59 14.04 -8.59
CA GLU A 505 -3.89 15.26 -8.23
C GLU A 505 -3.95 16.33 -9.33
N ILE A 506 -3.95 17.59 -8.90
CA ILE A 506 -4.02 18.78 -9.73
C ILE A 506 -2.87 19.69 -9.30
N PHE A 507 -2.09 20.15 -10.27
CA PHE A 507 -0.87 20.90 -10.02
C PHE A 507 -0.87 22.23 -10.77
N HIS A 508 -0.20 23.22 -10.19
CA HIS A 508 0.07 24.49 -10.85
C HIS A 508 1.24 24.32 -11.83
N GLY A 509 1.13 24.94 -13.00
CA GLY A 509 2.16 24.91 -14.01
C GLY A 509 2.21 23.63 -14.85
N ALA A 510 3.20 23.58 -15.74
CA ALA A 510 3.45 22.45 -16.63
C ALA A 510 4.40 21.46 -15.98
N ILE A 511 3.95 20.21 -15.80
CA ILE A 511 4.82 19.10 -15.41
C ILE A 511 5.21 18.35 -16.69
N PRO A 512 6.51 18.12 -16.93
CA PRO A 512 6.94 17.26 -18.03
C PRO A 512 6.27 15.89 -17.94
N PHE A 513 5.75 15.40 -19.06
CA PHE A 513 5.16 14.06 -19.15
C PHE A 513 5.59 13.42 -20.45
N HIS A 514 5.69 12.10 -20.44
CA HIS A 514 5.97 11.33 -21.64
C HIS A 514 4.69 10.61 -22.10
N ASP A 515 4.52 10.52 -23.41
CA ASP A 515 3.51 9.63 -23.99
C ASP A 515 3.84 8.18 -23.63
N SER A 516 2.81 7.33 -23.56
CA SER A 516 3.01 5.91 -23.28
C SER A 516 3.70 5.23 -24.46
N ILE A 517 4.92 4.72 -24.24
CA ILE A 517 5.64 3.89 -25.22
C ILE A 517 4.87 2.61 -25.58
N VAL A 518 3.99 2.13 -24.68
CA VAL A 518 3.10 0.99 -24.93
C VAL A 518 2.02 1.37 -25.93
N VAL A 519 1.41 2.56 -25.81
CA VAL A 519 0.44 3.07 -26.79
C VAL A 519 1.12 3.34 -28.13
N GLN A 520 2.28 3.98 -28.13
CA GLN A 520 3.03 4.25 -29.35
C GLN A 520 3.32 2.94 -30.11
N HIS A 521 3.72 1.88 -29.40
CA HIS A 521 3.89 0.55 -29.98
C HIS A 521 2.61 0.02 -30.65
N PHE A 522 1.46 0.05 -29.95
CA PHE A 522 0.19 -0.38 -30.54
C PHE A 522 -0.31 0.53 -31.66
N GLU A 523 0.14 1.79 -31.71
CA GLU A 523 -0.14 2.72 -32.82
C GLU A 523 0.80 2.53 -34.02
N GLY A 524 1.81 1.65 -33.90
CA GLY A 524 2.69 1.23 -34.98
C GLY A 524 4.11 1.80 -34.91
N ALA A 525 4.48 2.46 -33.81
CA ALA A 525 5.85 2.88 -33.55
C ALA A 525 6.72 1.68 -33.16
N ASP A 526 7.97 1.71 -33.60
CA ASP A 526 8.94 0.69 -33.25
C ASP A 526 9.65 1.06 -31.93
N HIS A 527 9.57 0.14 -30.97
CA HIS A 527 10.21 0.23 -29.65
C HIS A 527 10.85 -1.12 -29.29
N GLU A 528 11.48 -1.79 -30.27
CA GLU A 528 12.14 -3.09 -30.11
C GLU A 528 13.13 -3.15 -28.93
N ASP A 529 13.79 -2.04 -28.59
CA ASP A 529 14.75 -1.97 -27.47
C ASP A 529 14.08 -1.88 -26.08
N SER A 530 12.76 -1.68 -26.01
CA SER A 530 12.05 -1.55 -24.74
C SER A 530 11.60 -2.91 -24.20
N GLU A 531 12.22 -3.35 -23.10
CA GLU A 531 11.83 -4.57 -22.38
C GLU A 531 10.37 -4.55 -21.95
N LEU A 532 9.84 -3.38 -21.56
CA LEU A 532 8.44 -3.22 -21.17
C LEU A 532 7.50 -3.51 -22.34
N VAL A 533 7.77 -2.91 -23.50
CA VAL A 533 6.94 -3.09 -24.71
C VAL A 533 6.98 -4.54 -25.16
N ALA A 534 8.17 -5.15 -25.20
CA ALA A 534 8.32 -6.57 -25.52
C ALA A 534 7.53 -7.47 -24.56
N ALA A 535 7.57 -7.17 -23.26
CA ALA A 535 6.83 -7.94 -22.26
C ALA A 535 5.31 -7.82 -22.43
N VAL A 536 4.80 -6.59 -22.62
CA VAL A 536 3.37 -6.34 -22.89
C VAL A 536 2.92 -7.03 -24.17
N ALA A 537 3.65 -6.88 -25.28
CA ALA A 537 3.30 -7.47 -26.56
C ALA A 537 3.25 -9.01 -26.49
N ARG A 538 4.21 -9.63 -25.80
CA ARG A 538 4.26 -11.09 -25.63
C ARG A 538 3.10 -11.60 -24.76
N LEU A 539 2.78 -10.91 -23.68
CA LEU A 539 1.63 -11.27 -22.82
C LEU A 539 0.29 -11.07 -23.54
N MET A 540 0.13 -9.98 -24.30
CA MET A 540 -1.07 -9.74 -25.12
C MET A 540 -1.23 -10.80 -26.21
N THR A 541 -0.16 -11.16 -26.91
CA THR A 541 -0.18 -12.24 -27.92
C THR A 541 -0.61 -13.57 -27.30
N HIS A 542 -0.10 -13.89 -26.10
CA HIS A 542 -0.51 -15.09 -25.39
C HIS A 542 -1.97 -15.01 -24.91
N ALA A 543 -2.40 -13.87 -24.38
CA ALA A 543 -3.78 -13.63 -23.98
C ALA A 543 -4.76 -13.81 -25.15
N ASP A 544 -4.43 -13.29 -26.33
CA ASP A 544 -5.21 -13.45 -27.56
C ASP A 544 -5.29 -14.91 -28.01
N ARG A 545 -4.23 -15.68 -27.79
CA ARG A 545 -4.19 -17.10 -28.14
C ARG A 545 -5.07 -17.96 -27.22
N VAL A 546 -5.06 -17.67 -25.92
CA VAL A 546 -5.75 -18.51 -24.92
C VAL A 546 -7.18 -18.06 -24.63
N ARG A 547 -7.55 -16.82 -24.95
CA ARG A 547 -8.90 -16.33 -24.71
C ARG A 547 -9.93 -17.08 -25.55
N ARG A 548 -11.08 -17.33 -24.93
CA ARG A 548 -12.28 -17.85 -25.63
C ARG A 548 -13.17 -16.74 -26.17
N LEU A 549 -13.24 -15.60 -25.47
CA LEU A 549 -14.11 -14.48 -25.87
C LEU A 549 -13.44 -13.67 -26.97
N ALA A 550 -14.21 -13.30 -27.98
CA ALA A 550 -13.83 -12.28 -28.95
C ALA A 550 -13.85 -10.89 -28.30
N VAL A 551 -12.88 -10.03 -28.66
CA VAL A 551 -12.85 -8.64 -28.19
C VAL A 551 -13.21 -7.73 -29.36
N ARG A 552 -14.36 -7.06 -29.25
CA ARG A 552 -14.84 -6.08 -30.23
C ARG A 552 -14.87 -4.70 -29.57
N ALA A 553 -14.77 -3.65 -30.37
CA ALA A 553 -14.79 -2.28 -29.89
C ALA A 553 -16.17 -1.63 -30.01
N ASN A 554 -16.42 -0.67 -29.14
CA ASN A 554 -17.46 0.31 -29.33
C ASN A 554 -16.80 1.52 -30.01
N ALA A 555 -17.13 1.79 -31.26
CA ALA A 555 -16.56 2.90 -31.99
C ALA A 555 -17.58 3.43 -32.99
N ASP A 556 -17.67 4.76 -33.03
CA ASP A 556 -18.73 5.47 -33.74
C ASP A 556 -18.19 6.25 -34.95
N THR A 557 -16.86 6.41 -35.02
CA THR A 557 -16.15 7.07 -36.12
C THR A 557 -15.20 6.11 -36.85
N PRO A 558 -14.88 6.36 -38.14
CA PRO A 558 -13.86 5.60 -38.86
C PRO A 558 -12.49 5.62 -38.18
N GLU A 559 -12.11 6.75 -37.58
CA GLU A 559 -10.84 6.95 -36.88
C GLU A 559 -10.76 6.06 -35.63
N ASP A 560 -11.83 6.04 -34.83
CA ASP A 560 -11.92 5.19 -33.63
C ASP A 560 -11.92 3.71 -34.01
N ALA A 561 -12.63 3.33 -35.08
CA ALA A 561 -12.64 1.96 -35.58
C ALA A 561 -11.25 1.50 -36.05
N ALA A 562 -10.53 2.37 -36.77
CA ALA A 562 -9.16 2.10 -37.22
C ALA A 562 -8.19 1.99 -36.03
N ARG A 563 -8.33 2.86 -35.03
CA ARG A 563 -7.53 2.81 -33.79
C ARG A 563 -7.81 1.53 -33.01
N ALA A 564 -9.07 1.21 -32.74
CA ALA A 564 -9.46 -0.01 -32.06
C ALA A 564 -8.88 -1.27 -32.73
N ARG A 565 -8.89 -1.32 -34.06
CA ARG A 565 -8.29 -2.44 -34.81
C ARG A 565 -6.79 -2.58 -34.59
N ARG A 566 -6.04 -1.47 -34.52
CA ARG A 566 -4.59 -1.51 -34.22
C ARG A 566 -4.30 -2.09 -32.84
N PHE A 567 -5.21 -1.90 -31.89
CA PHE A 567 -5.12 -2.41 -30.52
C PHE A 567 -5.68 -3.84 -30.36
N GLY A 568 -5.96 -4.53 -31.47
CA GLY A 568 -6.38 -5.94 -31.47
C GLY A 568 -7.89 -6.18 -31.49
N ALA A 569 -8.73 -5.15 -31.65
CA ALA A 569 -10.17 -5.36 -31.79
C ALA A 569 -10.51 -6.15 -33.07
N GLU A 570 -11.32 -7.20 -32.91
CA GLU A 570 -11.70 -8.14 -33.98
C GLU A 570 -12.97 -7.69 -34.74
N GLY A 571 -13.48 -6.49 -34.43
CA GLY A 571 -14.63 -5.88 -35.07
C GLY A 571 -15.30 -4.83 -34.20
N ILE A 572 -16.42 -4.28 -34.67
CA ILE A 572 -17.20 -3.26 -33.96
C ILE A 572 -18.42 -3.92 -33.35
N GLY A 573 -18.49 -4.01 -32.02
CA GLY A 573 -19.59 -4.63 -31.28
C GLY A 573 -20.78 -3.70 -31.10
N LEU A 574 -20.51 -2.39 -31.06
CA LEU A 574 -21.51 -1.33 -30.94
C LEU A 574 -21.03 -0.10 -31.72
N CYS A 575 -21.90 0.42 -32.57
CA CYS A 575 -21.73 1.70 -33.25
C CYS A 575 -22.98 2.51 -32.92
N ARG A 576 -22.83 3.56 -32.12
CA ARG A 576 -23.91 4.43 -31.65
C ARG A 576 -24.22 5.47 -32.70
N THR A 577 -25.28 5.23 -33.47
CA THR A 577 -25.70 6.14 -34.55
C THR A 577 -26.07 7.52 -34.04
N GLU A 578 -26.54 7.63 -32.79
CA GLU A 578 -26.85 8.90 -32.14
C GLU A 578 -25.64 9.85 -32.09
N HIS A 579 -24.42 9.33 -31.94
CA HIS A 579 -23.20 10.14 -31.95
C HIS A 579 -22.88 10.71 -33.35
N MET A 580 -23.39 10.10 -34.42
CA MET A 580 -23.16 10.56 -35.81
C MET A 580 -23.99 11.79 -36.18
N PHE A 581 -24.98 12.14 -35.36
CA PHE A 581 -25.83 13.33 -35.52
C PHE A 581 -25.45 14.47 -34.56
N LEU A 582 -24.36 14.33 -33.81
CA LEU A 582 -23.79 15.41 -33.01
C LEU A 582 -22.98 16.37 -33.90
N GLY A 583 -22.70 17.57 -33.41
CA GLY A 583 -21.95 18.60 -34.15
C GLY A 583 -22.75 19.24 -35.29
N GLU A 584 -22.15 19.41 -36.47
CA GLU A 584 -22.78 20.11 -37.61
C GLU A 584 -24.08 19.44 -38.08
N ARG A 585 -24.23 18.14 -37.84
CA ARG A 585 -25.43 17.36 -38.20
C ARG A 585 -26.57 17.45 -37.19
N ARG A 586 -26.35 18.11 -36.04
CA ARG A 586 -27.37 18.31 -35.01
C ARG A 586 -28.59 19.04 -35.56
N GLN A 587 -28.37 20.05 -36.40
CA GLN A 587 -29.44 20.85 -37.00
C GLN A 587 -30.43 19.97 -37.78
N LEU A 588 -29.95 18.95 -38.49
CA LEU A 588 -30.80 18.02 -39.24
C LEU A 588 -31.80 17.27 -38.34
N VAL A 589 -31.40 16.95 -37.10
CA VAL A 589 -32.27 16.30 -36.11
C VAL A 589 -33.23 17.30 -35.47
N GLU A 590 -32.77 18.51 -35.18
CA GLU A 590 -33.61 19.58 -34.64
C GLU A 590 -34.73 19.95 -35.63
N ASP A 591 -34.38 20.12 -36.90
CA ASP A 591 -35.31 20.43 -37.99
C ASP A 591 -36.37 19.33 -38.14
N LEU A 592 -35.96 18.05 -38.10
CA LEU A 592 -36.88 16.91 -38.13
C LEU A 592 -37.86 16.90 -36.93
N ILE A 593 -37.42 17.29 -35.74
CA ILE A 593 -38.25 17.29 -34.52
C ILE A 593 -39.28 18.41 -34.55
N VAL A 594 -38.94 19.58 -35.09
CA VAL A 594 -39.83 20.76 -35.11
C VAL A 594 -40.71 20.85 -36.35
N ALA A 595 -40.48 19.99 -37.36
CA ALA A 595 -41.26 19.93 -38.58
C ALA A 595 -42.76 19.69 -38.30
N ALA A 596 -43.62 20.51 -38.91
CA ALA A 596 -45.07 20.49 -38.70
C ALA A 596 -45.82 19.56 -39.65
N ASP A 597 -45.21 19.20 -40.79
CA ASP A 597 -45.81 18.32 -41.79
C ASP A 597 -44.78 17.38 -42.47
N ASP A 598 -45.26 16.52 -43.37
CA ASP A 598 -44.41 15.55 -44.08
C ASP A 598 -43.46 16.24 -45.07
N ALA A 599 -43.82 17.42 -45.59
CA ALA A 599 -42.98 18.14 -46.55
C ALA A 599 -41.79 18.83 -45.86
N GLU A 600 -41.98 19.33 -44.64
CA GLU A 600 -40.92 19.86 -43.79
C GLU A 600 -39.99 18.77 -43.23
N ARG A 601 -40.47 17.54 -43.06
CA ARG A 601 -39.66 16.39 -42.62
C ARG A 601 -38.75 15.80 -43.71
N ASP A 602 -39.13 15.97 -44.97
CA ASP A 602 -38.41 15.43 -46.14
C ASP A 602 -37.39 16.44 -46.74
N LEU A 603 -37.28 17.64 -46.16
CA LEU A 603 -36.29 18.69 -46.48
C LEU A 603 -34.99 18.49 -45.68
#